data_AF-A0A9D5J519-F1
#
_entry.id   AF-A0A9D5J519-F1
#
_cell.length_a   1.000
_cell.length_b   1.000
_cell.length_c   1.000
_cell.angle_alpha   90.00
_cell.angle_beta   90.00
_cell.angle_gamma   90.00
#
_symmetry.space_group_name_H-M   'P 1'
#
loop_
_entity.id
_entity.type
_entity.pdbx_description
1 polymer ?
#
loop_
_entity_poly.entity_id
_entity_poly.type
_entity_poly.pdbx_seq_one_letter_code
_entity_poly.pdbx_strand_id
1 'polypeptide(L)'
;MGINFLPLAKDMRAWLMQRGSLPIASTTDQRAEGAYTNPYTFSGVSIALIMARVVNAFHQYTTQTSGHDEIDAEIERLRLYNEVVLYAARMCEVAIKQLLYCTQIPESRYERMALGALLESPCPSCKKENGKTPHPVSLVGSLAHPFHLCLEFDHCAMSHMDLVNKLRNSQAAHSGIQTLNFRSVEESKSQLMTDCDEVLTGFLHMLSHLEKLEERMLDDLAKKGEAIILLKLNGLPAEDCNFSLIPGESFTYESNPIHPQD
;
A
#
# COMPACT_ATOMS: atom_id res chain seq x y z
N MET A 1 -9.37 -16.43 10.38
CA MET A 1 -9.47 -15.28 9.44
C MET A 1 -9.00 -15.72 8.07
N GLY A 2 -9.83 -15.62 7.02
CA GLY A 2 -9.40 -15.91 5.65
C GLY A 2 -8.61 -14.76 5.02
N ILE A 3 -8.32 -14.86 3.71
CA ILE A 3 -7.78 -13.75 2.92
C ILE A 3 -8.75 -12.57 3.04
N ASN A 4 -8.30 -11.51 3.72
CA ASN A 4 -9.11 -10.34 4.04
C ASN A 4 -8.50 -9.07 3.47
N PHE A 5 -7.96 -9.17 2.26
CA PHE A 5 -7.39 -8.04 1.53
C PHE A 5 -7.43 -8.29 0.03
N LEU A 6 -7.41 -7.20 -0.75
CA LEU A 6 -7.19 -7.25 -2.20
C LEU A 6 -5.72 -6.96 -2.52
N PRO A 7 -5.13 -7.60 -3.54
CA PRO A 7 -3.74 -7.37 -3.93
C PRO A 7 -3.60 -6.05 -4.71
N LEU A 8 -3.83 -4.94 -4.01
CA LEU A 8 -3.92 -3.61 -4.59
C LEU A 8 -2.62 -3.18 -5.28
N ALA A 9 -1.46 -3.53 -4.72
CA ALA A 9 -0.18 -3.17 -5.31
C ALA A 9 0.08 -3.94 -6.60
N LYS A 10 -0.21 -5.24 -6.61
CA LYS A 10 -0.19 -6.08 -7.81
C LYS A 10 -1.09 -5.52 -8.91
N ASP A 11 -2.34 -5.24 -8.59
CA ASP A 11 -3.33 -4.76 -9.56
C ASP A 11 -2.94 -3.39 -10.13
N MET A 12 -2.50 -2.46 -9.28
CA MET A 12 -2.05 -1.13 -9.71
C MET A 12 -0.80 -1.21 -10.59
N ARG A 13 0.15 -2.09 -10.25
CA ARG A 13 1.35 -2.29 -11.05
C ARG A 13 1.00 -2.88 -12.41
N ALA A 14 0.16 -3.91 -12.44
CA ALA A 14 -0.30 -4.52 -13.68
C ALA A 14 -1.02 -3.49 -14.57
N TRP A 15 -1.85 -2.61 -13.98
CA TRP A 15 -2.52 -1.54 -14.69
C TRP A 15 -1.53 -0.52 -15.31
N LEU A 16 -0.56 -0.03 -14.53
CA LEU A 16 0.47 0.90 -15.04
C LEU A 16 1.30 0.29 -16.18
N MET A 17 1.56 -1.01 -16.12
CA MET A 17 2.26 -1.74 -17.17
C MET A 17 1.37 -2.12 -18.36
N GLN A 18 0.10 -1.73 -18.36
CA GLN A 18 -0.90 -2.09 -19.38
C GLN A 18 -1.11 -3.61 -19.53
N ARG A 19 -1.04 -4.34 -18.41
CA ARG A 19 -1.15 -5.80 -18.33
C ARG A 19 -2.33 -6.30 -17.51
N GLY A 20 -3.13 -5.41 -16.95
CA GLY A 20 -4.25 -5.77 -16.08
C GLY A 20 -5.29 -4.66 -15.92
N SER A 21 -6.32 -4.96 -15.13
CA SER A 21 -7.42 -4.05 -14.79
C SER A 21 -7.47 -3.80 -13.29
N LEU A 22 -7.90 -2.61 -12.89
CA LEU A 22 -8.13 -2.29 -11.49
C LEU A 22 -9.46 -2.88 -10.99
N PRO A 23 -9.52 -3.35 -9.74
CA PRO A 23 -10.76 -3.76 -9.13
C PRO A 23 -11.74 -2.58 -8.98
N ILE A 24 -13.03 -2.88 -8.98
CA ILE A 24 -14.09 -1.92 -8.67
C ILE A 24 -14.83 -2.46 -7.46
N ALA A 25 -14.97 -1.64 -6.43
CA ALA A 25 -15.67 -1.99 -5.20
C ALA A 25 -16.47 -0.77 -4.72
N SER A 26 -17.75 -0.98 -4.47
CA SER A 26 -18.71 0.03 -4.06
C SER A 26 -19.11 -0.13 -2.59
N THR A 27 -19.84 0.86 -2.07
CA THR A 27 -20.44 0.78 -0.73
C THR A 27 -21.51 -0.31 -0.62
N THR A 28 -22.10 -0.75 -1.73
CA THR A 28 -22.99 -1.91 -1.74
C THR A 28 -22.20 -3.20 -1.51
N ASP A 29 -21.04 -3.34 -2.17
CA ASP A 29 -20.16 -4.49 -2.00
C ASP A 29 -19.60 -4.55 -0.57
N GLN A 30 -19.39 -3.40 0.06
CA GLN A 30 -18.98 -3.32 1.47
C GLN A 30 -20.03 -3.84 2.46
N ARG A 31 -21.32 -3.75 2.09
CA ARG A 31 -22.43 -4.18 2.94
C ARG A 31 -22.89 -5.62 2.64
N ALA A 32 -22.30 -6.25 1.63
CA ALA A 32 -22.65 -7.61 1.25
C ALA A 32 -22.19 -8.62 2.31
N GLU A 33 -22.93 -9.72 2.44
CA GLU A 33 -22.50 -10.84 3.27
C GLU A 33 -21.22 -11.46 2.69
N GLY A 34 -20.22 -11.69 3.55
CA GLY A 34 -18.90 -12.16 3.12
C GLY A 34 -17.98 -11.07 2.55
N ALA A 35 -18.35 -9.79 2.66
CA ALA A 35 -17.46 -8.69 2.30
C ALA A 35 -16.18 -8.65 3.15
N TYR A 36 -15.14 -7.98 2.62
CA TYR A 36 -13.90 -7.72 3.35
C TYR A 36 -14.19 -6.92 4.62
N THR A 37 -13.72 -7.43 5.77
CA THR A 37 -13.81 -6.71 7.05
C THR A 37 -12.66 -5.73 7.25
N ASN A 38 -11.63 -5.80 6.39
CA ASN A 38 -10.49 -4.90 6.40
C ASN A 38 -10.91 -3.47 6.00
N PRO A 39 -10.74 -2.46 6.89
CA PRO A 39 -11.25 -1.11 6.65
C PRO A 39 -10.50 -0.38 5.53
N TYR A 40 -9.33 -0.88 5.14
CA TYR A 40 -8.48 -0.29 4.11
C TYR A 40 -8.81 -0.80 2.70
N THR A 41 -9.58 -1.88 2.55
CA THR A 41 -9.81 -2.49 1.23
C THR A 41 -10.61 -1.56 0.29
N PHE A 42 -11.78 -1.07 0.71
CA PHE A 42 -12.64 -0.23 -0.15
C PHE A 42 -12.05 1.15 -0.42
N SER A 43 -11.39 1.74 0.59
CA SER A 43 -10.65 3.00 0.42
C SER A 43 -9.45 2.81 -0.51
N GLY A 44 -8.75 1.68 -0.41
CA GLY A 44 -7.65 1.30 -1.29
C GLY A 44 -8.07 1.16 -2.75
N VAL A 45 -9.18 0.48 -3.02
CA VAL A 45 -9.77 0.40 -4.38
C VAL A 45 -10.08 1.79 -4.93
N SER A 46 -10.71 2.65 -4.11
CA SER A 46 -11.03 4.02 -4.51
C SER A 46 -9.77 4.83 -4.84
N ILE A 47 -8.72 4.72 -4.02
CA ILE A 47 -7.44 5.39 -4.24
C ILE A 47 -6.76 4.90 -5.53
N ALA A 48 -6.77 3.60 -5.80
CA ALA A 48 -6.21 3.04 -7.04
C ALA A 48 -6.93 3.59 -8.28
N LEU A 49 -8.27 3.64 -8.26
CA LEU A 49 -9.07 4.20 -9.35
C LEU A 49 -8.83 5.70 -9.55
N ILE A 50 -8.66 6.46 -8.47
CA ILE A 50 -8.32 7.89 -8.56
C ILE A 50 -6.91 8.07 -9.13
N MET A 51 -5.92 7.30 -8.66
CA MET A 51 -4.56 7.32 -9.20
C MET A 51 -4.55 7.04 -10.70
N ALA A 52 -5.30 6.05 -11.16
CA ALA A 52 -5.44 5.76 -12.59
C ALA A 52 -6.02 6.94 -13.38
N ARG A 53 -7.03 7.64 -12.84
CA ARG A 53 -7.57 8.86 -13.48
C ARG A 53 -6.53 9.97 -13.56
N VAL A 54 -5.75 10.17 -12.50
CA VAL A 54 -4.70 11.19 -12.48
C VAL A 54 -3.61 10.86 -13.50
N VAL A 55 -3.16 9.61 -13.59
CA VAL A 55 -2.18 9.17 -14.60
C VAL A 55 -2.70 9.41 -16.02
N ASN A 56 -3.97 9.05 -16.28
CA ASN A 56 -4.59 9.31 -17.58
C ASN A 56 -4.70 10.81 -17.89
N ALA A 57 -5.08 11.64 -16.90
CA ALA A 57 -5.21 13.09 -17.06
C ALA A 57 -3.85 13.74 -17.37
N PHE A 58 -2.81 13.35 -16.62
CA PHE A 58 -1.44 13.80 -16.87
C PHE A 58 -0.99 13.42 -18.28
N HIS A 59 -1.13 12.15 -18.66
CA HIS A 59 -0.70 11.67 -19.96
C HIS A 59 -1.46 12.35 -21.10
N GLN A 60 -2.77 12.53 -20.95
CA GLN A 60 -3.58 13.25 -21.92
C GLN A 60 -3.11 14.70 -22.07
N TYR A 61 -2.88 15.40 -20.95
CA TYR A 61 -2.48 16.80 -20.96
C TYR A 61 -1.11 17.03 -21.63
N THR A 62 -0.15 16.13 -21.39
CA THR A 62 1.22 16.25 -21.96
C THR A 62 1.31 15.84 -23.43
N THR A 63 0.39 15.00 -23.91
CA THR A 63 0.43 14.48 -25.29
C THR A 63 -0.52 15.19 -26.26
N GLN A 64 -1.55 15.87 -25.75
CA GLN A 64 -2.53 16.57 -26.57
C GLN A 64 -2.29 18.08 -26.58
N THR A 65 -2.68 18.74 -27.66
CA THR A 65 -2.76 20.21 -27.72
C THR A 65 -3.83 20.69 -26.75
N SER A 66 -3.47 21.66 -25.90
CA SER A 66 -4.38 22.33 -24.97
C SER A 66 -4.61 23.76 -25.44
N GLY A 67 -5.81 24.30 -25.22
CA GLY A 67 -6.10 25.73 -25.42
C GLY A 67 -5.63 26.64 -24.29
N HIS A 68 -4.71 26.18 -23.44
CA HIS A 68 -4.19 26.94 -22.29
C HIS A 68 -3.19 28.00 -22.77
N ASP A 69 -3.18 29.14 -22.07
CA ASP A 69 -2.06 30.09 -22.12
C ASP A 69 -0.92 29.62 -21.21
N GLU A 70 0.16 30.40 -21.13
CA GLU A 70 1.34 30.07 -20.32
C GLU A 70 1.03 29.92 -18.82
N ILE A 71 0.10 30.74 -18.30
CA ILE A 71 -0.26 30.73 -16.88
C ILE A 71 -1.11 29.50 -16.56
N ASP A 72 -2.14 29.26 -17.37
CA ASP A 72 -3.01 28.10 -17.23
C ASP A 72 -2.21 26.80 -17.42
N ALA A 73 -1.18 26.79 -18.27
CA ALA A 73 -0.32 25.65 -18.44
C ALA A 73 0.55 25.36 -17.21
N GLU A 74 1.11 26.39 -16.59
CA GLU A 74 1.91 26.21 -15.37
C GLU A 74 1.04 25.82 -14.17
N ILE A 75 -0.17 26.39 -14.03
CA ILE A 75 -1.12 25.99 -12.98
C ILE A 75 -1.51 24.51 -13.14
N GLU A 76 -1.81 24.11 -14.38
CA GLU A 76 -2.22 22.73 -14.68
C GLU A 76 -1.08 21.74 -14.45
N ARG A 77 0.16 22.11 -14.81
CA ARG A 77 1.36 21.35 -14.47
C ARG A 77 1.47 21.14 -12.95
N LEU A 78 1.38 22.22 -12.17
CA LEU A 78 1.46 22.15 -10.72
C LEU A 78 0.37 21.26 -10.12
N ARG A 79 -0.86 21.38 -10.61
CA ARG A 79 -2.00 20.56 -10.16
C ARG A 79 -1.74 19.07 -10.40
N LEU A 80 -1.48 18.69 -11.65
CA LEU A 80 -1.33 17.29 -12.05
C LEU A 80 -0.13 16.62 -11.37
N TYR A 81 1.00 17.32 -11.29
CA TYR A 81 2.18 16.81 -10.59
C TYR A 81 1.89 16.54 -9.11
N ASN A 82 1.23 17.47 -8.42
CA ASN A 82 0.87 17.29 -7.01
C ASN A 82 -0.12 16.15 -6.80
N GLU A 83 -1.09 15.97 -7.70
CA GLU A 83 -2.02 14.85 -7.65
C GLU A 83 -1.27 13.51 -7.83
N VAL A 84 -0.35 13.41 -8.78
CA VAL A 84 0.47 12.20 -9.00
C VAL A 84 1.24 11.84 -7.73
N VAL A 85 1.96 12.81 -7.15
CA VAL A 85 2.74 12.60 -5.92
C VAL A 85 1.84 12.20 -4.74
N LEU A 86 0.71 12.90 -4.56
CA LEU A 86 -0.21 12.64 -3.46
C LEU A 86 -0.82 11.23 -3.55
N TYR A 87 -1.33 10.84 -4.71
CA TYR A 87 -2.00 9.56 -4.87
C TYR A 87 -1.03 8.38 -4.93
N ALA A 88 0.19 8.56 -5.44
CA ALA A 88 1.25 7.56 -5.29
C ALA A 88 1.54 7.27 -3.81
N ALA A 89 1.70 8.32 -2.99
CA ALA A 89 1.95 8.15 -1.55
C ALA A 89 0.77 7.51 -0.82
N ARG A 90 -0.46 7.94 -1.12
CA ARG A 90 -1.69 7.38 -0.52
C ARG A 90 -1.90 5.92 -0.90
N MET A 91 -1.53 5.54 -2.12
CA MET A 91 -1.62 4.15 -2.58
C MET A 91 -0.65 3.25 -1.81
N CYS A 92 0.60 3.68 -1.62
CA CYS A 92 1.54 2.94 -0.77
C CYS A 92 1.02 2.83 0.68
N GLU A 93 0.53 3.94 1.23
CA GLU A 93 0.01 3.98 2.60
C GLU A 93 -1.13 2.99 2.81
N VAL A 94 -2.14 3.01 1.94
CA VAL A 94 -3.33 2.15 2.09
C VAL A 94 -2.98 0.68 1.83
N ALA A 95 -2.09 0.38 0.89
CA ALA A 95 -1.61 -0.98 0.66
C ALA A 95 -0.90 -1.53 1.91
N ILE A 96 0.01 -0.76 2.51
CA ILE A 96 0.71 -1.17 3.74
C ILE A 96 -0.27 -1.35 4.90
N LYS A 97 -1.18 -0.40 5.14
CA LYS A 97 -2.17 -0.49 6.23
C LYS A 97 -3.09 -1.70 6.07
N GLN A 98 -3.51 -1.99 4.84
CA GLN A 98 -4.30 -3.17 4.53
C GLN A 98 -3.56 -4.46 4.93
N LEU A 99 -2.27 -4.57 4.64
CA LEU A 99 -1.46 -5.73 5.03
C LEU A 99 -1.22 -5.81 6.54
N LEU A 100 -0.95 -4.67 7.20
CA LEU A 100 -0.84 -4.60 8.66
C LEU A 100 -2.10 -5.08 9.36
N TYR A 101 -3.28 -4.78 8.82
CA TYR A 101 -4.57 -5.23 9.36
C TYR A 101 -4.74 -6.75 9.35
N CYS A 102 -4.00 -7.45 8.48
CA CYS A 102 -3.98 -8.91 8.46
C CYS A 102 -3.02 -9.52 9.50
N THR A 103 -2.37 -8.71 10.35
CA THR A 103 -1.40 -9.17 11.36
C THR A 103 -1.90 -8.95 12.80
N GLN A 104 -1.11 -9.35 13.79
CA GLN A 104 -1.37 -9.06 15.21
C GLN A 104 -0.96 -7.65 15.65
N ILE A 105 -0.43 -6.82 14.74
CA ILE A 105 -0.06 -5.45 15.08
C ILE A 105 -1.35 -4.67 15.37
N PRO A 106 -1.51 -4.07 16.58
CA PRO A 106 -2.72 -3.35 16.91
C PRO A 106 -2.94 -2.16 15.97
N GLU A 107 -4.18 -2.02 15.46
CA GLU A 107 -4.55 -0.94 14.54
C GLU A 107 -4.24 0.46 15.09
N SER A 108 -4.41 0.65 16.40
CA SER A 108 -4.07 1.89 17.12
C SER A 108 -2.62 2.35 16.93
N ARG A 109 -1.71 1.45 16.51
CA ARG A 109 -0.32 1.79 16.21
C ARG A 109 -0.11 2.42 14.84
N TYR A 110 -1.01 2.20 13.88
CA TYR A 110 -0.77 2.61 12.49
C TYR A 110 -1.94 3.32 11.81
N GLU A 111 -3.16 3.30 12.36
CA GLU A 111 -4.36 3.91 11.74
C GLU A 111 -4.12 5.35 11.23
N ARG A 112 -3.43 6.16 12.05
CA ARG A 112 -3.14 7.58 11.79
C ARG A 112 -1.75 7.84 11.22
N MET A 113 -0.95 6.81 11.01
CA MET A 113 0.38 6.97 10.44
C MET A 113 0.27 7.29 8.95
N ALA A 114 0.92 8.37 8.54
CA ALA A 114 1.16 8.63 7.13
C ALA A 114 2.30 7.72 6.62
N LEU A 115 2.43 7.56 5.30
CA LEU A 115 3.49 6.75 4.67
C LEU A 115 4.87 6.85 5.36
N GLY A 116 5.41 8.06 5.56
CA GLY A 116 6.70 8.24 6.24
C GLY A 116 6.82 7.57 7.61
N ALA A 117 5.77 7.66 8.43
CA ALA A 117 5.76 7.06 9.78
C ALA A 117 5.58 5.54 9.75
N LEU A 118 4.99 4.97 8.69
CA LEU A 118 4.93 3.53 8.49
C LEU A 118 6.30 2.92 8.17
N LEU A 119 7.16 3.72 7.54
CA LEU A 119 8.50 3.30 7.10
C LEU A 119 9.51 3.43 8.22
N GLU A 120 9.42 4.52 8.96
CA GLU A 120 10.33 4.82 10.03
C GLU A 120 9.59 5.60 11.12
N SER A 121 9.40 4.98 12.27
CA SER A 121 8.88 5.64 13.46
C SER A 121 9.72 5.29 14.69
N PRO A 122 9.82 6.18 15.68
CA PRO A 122 10.51 5.85 16.92
C PRO A 122 9.79 4.68 17.62
N CYS A 123 10.56 3.70 18.07
CA CYS A 123 10.02 2.56 18.82
C CYS A 123 9.17 3.05 20.02
N PRO A 124 7.89 2.67 20.12
CA PRO A 124 7.02 3.10 21.23
C PRO A 124 7.55 2.66 22.59
N SER A 125 8.22 1.51 22.66
CA SER A 125 8.81 0.96 23.89
C SER A 125 10.11 1.65 24.28
N CYS A 126 10.84 2.24 23.33
CA CYS A 126 12.08 2.98 23.61
C CYS A 126 11.87 4.50 23.64
N LYS A 127 10.61 4.94 23.77
CA LYS A 127 10.22 6.35 23.87
C LYS A 127 11.19 7.10 24.79
N LYS A 128 11.75 8.22 24.30
CA LYS A 128 12.79 9.06 24.93
C LYS A 128 12.82 8.97 26.46
N GLU A 129 13.60 8.05 27.01
CA GLU A 129 13.99 8.08 28.41
C GLU A 129 15.35 8.79 28.52
N ASN A 130 15.44 9.81 29.38
CA ASN A 130 16.69 10.47 29.76
C ASN A 130 17.61 10.85 28.59
N GLY A 131 17.08 11.58 27.60
CA GLY A 131 17.88 12.15 26.51
C GLY A 131 18.35 11.16 25.43
N LYS A 132 17.93 9.88 25.49
CA LYS A 132 18.30 8.88 24.48
C LYS A 132 17.45 8.97 23.22
N THR A 133 18.06 8.84 22.05
CA THR A 133 17.35 8.73 20.78
C THR A 133 16.71 7.34 20.69
N PRO A 134 15.38 7.22 20.59
CA PRO A 134 14.72 5.94 20.34
C PRO A 134 15.23 5.35 19.03
N HIS A 135 15.42 4.03 18.99
CA HIS A 135 15.74 3.39 17.72
C HIS A 135 14.53 3.45 16.77
N PRO A 136 14.77 3.58 15.45
CA PRO A 136 13.71 3.53 14.47
C PRO A 136 13.16 2.11 14.30
N VAL A 137 11.85 2.02 14.06
CA VAL A 137 11.14 0.78 13.72
C VAL A 137 10.39 1.00 12.41
N SER A 138 10.53 0.05 11.50
CA SER A 138 9.75 -0.02 10.26
C SER A 138 8.59 -0.99 10.42
N LEU A 139 7.36 -0.52 10.26
CA LEU A 139 6.20 -1.41 10.23
C LEU A 139 6.17 -2.21 8.93
N VAL A 140 6.65 -1.64 7.84
CA VAL A 140 6.84 -2.35 6.56
C VAL A 140 7.94 -3.41 6.69
N GLY A 141 9.07 -3.08 7.33
CA GLY A 141 10.11 -4.06 7.62
C GLY A 141 9.60 -5.21 8.50
N SER A 142 8.74 -4.90 9.47
CA SER A 142 8.08 -5.90 10.31
C SER A 142 7.14 -6.82 9.52
N LEU A 143 6.43 -6.29 8.51
CA LEU A 143 5.64 -7.10 7.58
C LEU A 143 6.52 -8.00 6.69
N ALA A 144 7.65 -7.48 6.22
CA ALA A 144 8.53 -8.15 5.27
C ALA A 144 9.41 -9.24 5.90
N HIS A 145 9.72 -9.11 7.19
CA HIS A 145 10.66 -10.00 7.89
C HIS A 145 10.24 -11.48 7.90
N PRO A 146 8.99 -11.85 8.23
CA PRO A 146 8.56 -13.25 8.22
C PRO A 146 8.71 -13.94 6.85
N PHE A 147 8.73 -13.16 5.78
CA PHE A 147 8.88 -13.65 4.41
C PHE A 147 10.30 -13.49 3.84
N HIS A 148 11.27 -13.13 4.70
CA HIS A 148 12.66 -12.85 4.32
C HIS A 148 12.82 -11.74 3.27
N LEU A 149 11.86 -10.82 3.19
CA LEU A 149 11.89 -9.68 2.27
C LEU A 149 12.47 -8.41 2.91
N CYS A 150 12.79 -8.43 4.21
CA CYS A 150 13.21 -7.24 4.95
C CYS A 150 14.45 -6.56 4.34
N LEU A 151 15.44 -7.32 3.87
CA LEU A 151 16.62 -6.74 3.22
C LEU A 151 16.28 -6.04 1.90
N GLU A 152 15.37 -6.59 1.09
CA GLU A 152 14.94 -5.93 -0.16
C GLU A 152 14.24 -4.60 0.15
N PHE A 153 13.43 -4.58 1.22
CA PHE A 153 12.77 -3.35 1.66
C PHE A 153 13.76 -2.32 2.21
N ASP A 154 14.70 -2.74 3.07
CA ASP A 154 15.69 -1.86 3.68
C ASP A 154 16.64 -1.24 2.63
N HIS A 155 17.10 -2.04 1.65
CA HIS A 155 18.11 -1.59 0.69
C HIS A 155 17.55 -0.87 -0.54
N CYS A 156 16.25 -1.06 -0.85
CA CYS A 156 15.68 -0.54 -2.08
C CYS A 156 14.36 0.19 -1.84
N ALA A 157 13.37 -0.47 -1.25
CA ALA A 157 12.05 0.12 -1.07
C ALA A 157 12.11 1.40 -0.21
N MET A 158 12.88 1.41 0.88
CA MET A 158 13.00 2.60 1.74
C MET A 158 13.49 3.83 0.97
N SER A 159 14.41 3.67 0.00
CA SER A 159 14.90 4.79 -0.81
C SER A 159 13.84 5.38 -1.74
N HIS A 160 13.03 4.53 -2.39
CA HIS A 160 11.96 4.96 -3.28
C HIS A 160 10.75 5.51 -2.53
N MET A 161 10.42 4.93 -1.38
CA MET A 161 9.35 5.43 -0.52
C MET A 161 9.75 6.72 0.20
N ASP A 162 11.02 6.90 0.54
CA ASP A 162 11.54 8.17 1.05
C ASP A 162 11.51 9.25 -0.05
N LEU A 163 11.79 8.93 -1.32
CA LEU A 163 11.58 9.86 -2.43
C LEU A 163 10.11 10.32 -2.51
N VAL A 164 9.14 9.40 -2.58
CA VAL A 164 7.71 9.75 -2.67
C VAL A 164 7.23 10.48 -1.41
N ASN A 165 7.69 10.10 -0.23
CA ASN A 165 7.35 10.77 1.03
C ASN A 165 8.00 12.16 1.15
N LYS A 166 9.25 12.33 0.70
CA LYS A 166 9.93 13.63 0.59
C LYS A 166 9.22 14.51 -0.40
N LEU A 167 8.86 14.02 -1.58
CA LEU A 167 8.13 14.80 -2.58
C LEU A 167 6.74 15.19 -2.06
N ARG A 168 6.02 14.26 -1.42
CA ARG A 168 4.74 14.59 -0.77
C ARG A 168 4.91 15.66 0.30
N ASN A 169 5.86 15.50 1.22
CA ASN A 169 6.02 16.45 2.31
C ASN A 169 6.58 17.79 1.80
N SER A 170 7.58 17.81 0.93
CA SER A 170 8.18 19.05 0.47
C SER A 170 7.37 19.80 -0.59
N GLN A 171 6.58 19.12 -1.43
CA GLN A 171 5.96 19.74 -2.60
C GLN A 171 4.43 19.68 -2.63
N ALA A 172 3.80 18.69 -1.97
CA ALA A 172 2.34 18.48 -2.06
C ALA A 172 1.55 18.68 -0.75
N ALA A 173 2.17 18.50 0.42
CA ALA A 173 1.49 18.49 1.73
C ALA A 173 1.92 19.60 2.69
N HIS A 174 3.04 20.27 2.43
CA HIS A 174 3.46 21.47 3.19
C HIS A 174 3.21 22.73 2.37
N SER A 175 3.18 23.89 3.05
CA SER A 175 2.89 25.19 2.45
C SER A 175 3.86 25.65 1.36
N GLY A 176 5.01 24.98 1.19
CA GLY A 176 6.00 25.25 0.16
C GLY A 176 5.71 24.50 -1.14
N ILE A 177 4.61 24.81 -1.81
CA ILE A 177 4.36 24.32 -3.17
C ILE A 177 5.40 24.89 -4.15
N GLN A 178 5.66 24.19 -5.26
CA GLN A 178 6.46 24.74 -6.35
C GLN A 178 5.91 26.11 -6.79
N THR A 179 6.81 27.08 -6.97
CA THR A 179 6.45 28.45 -7.39
C THR A 179 6.08 28.48 -8.87
N LEU A 180 5.10 29.32 -9.23
CA LEU A 180 4.77 29.61 -10.62
C LEU A 180 6.00 30.17 -11.34
N ASN A 181 6.35 29.57 -12.48
CA ASN A 181 7.39 30.08 -13.35
C ASN A 181 6.78 30.60 -14.65
N PHE A 182 7.32 31.69 -15.18
CA PHE A 182 7.00 32.12 -16.54
C PHE A 182 7.73 31.22 -17.53
N ARG A 183 6.97 30.35 -18.21
CA ARG A 183 7.45 29.34 -19.18
C ARG A 183 6.46 29.25 -20.33
N SER A 184 6.92 28.81 -21.49
CA SER A 184 6.01 28.44 -22.58
C SER A 184 5.15 27.23 -22.21
N VAL A 185 4.02 27.06 -22.91
CA VAL A 185 3.12 25.92 -22.74
C VAL A 185 3.86 24.59 -22.96
N GLU A 186 4.70 24.53 -23.99
CA GLU A 186 5.50 23.35 -24.33
C GLU A 186 6.53 23.01 -23.24
N GLU A 187 7.21 24.01 -22.68
CA GLU A 187 8.14 23.82 -21.57
C GLU A 187 7.44 23.28 -20.33
N SER A 188 6.27 23.84 -19.97
CA SER A 188 5.48 23.37 -18.82
C SER A 188 5.03 21.92 -18.99
N LYS A 189 4.58 21.54 -20.20
CA LYS A 189 4.20 20.15 -20.51
C LYS A 189 5.39 19.20 -20.51
N SER A 190 6.52 19.62 -21.09
CA SER A 190 7.73 18.80 -21.12
C SER A 190 8.26 18.57 -19.70
N GLN A 191 8.24 19.59 -18.85
CA GLN A 191 8.65 19.45 -17.45
C GLN A 191 7.69 18.53 -16.70
N LEU A 192 6.38 18.69 -16.89
CA LEU A 192 5.39 17.78 -16.28
C LEU A 192 5.67 16.32 -16.66
N MET A 193 5.97 16.07 -17.94
CA MET A 193 6.27 14.73 -18.43
C MET A 193 7.47 14.12 -17.71
N THR A 194 8.59 14.85 -17.66
CA THR A 194 9.81 14.40 -16.99
C THR A 194 9.56 14.13 -15.50
N ASP A 195 8.96 15.10 -14.79
CA ASP A 195 8.76 15.01 -13.35
C ASP A 195 7.81 13.85 -12.98
N CYS A 196 6.71 13.69 -13.71
CA CYS A 196 5.76 12.61 -13.48
C CYS A 196 6.35 11.24 -13.85
N ASP A 197 7.15 11.14 -14.91
CA ASP A 197 7.79 9.88 -15.30
C ASP A 197 8.79 9.39 -14.25
N GLU A 198 9.57 10.31 -13.66
CA GLU A 198 10.47 9.99 -12.54
C GLU A 198 9.68 9.47 -11.32
N VAL A 199 8.61 10.18 -10.93
CA VAL A 199 7.75 9.78 -9.80
C VAL A 199 7.08 8.43 -10.06
N LEU A 200 6.51 8.24 -11.25
CA LEU A 200 5.80 7.02 -11.61
C LEU A 200 6.76 5.83 -11.77
N THR A 201 7.99 6.05 -12.23
CA THR A 201 9.02 5.00 -12.27
C THR A 201 9.39 4.55 -10.85
N GLY A 202 9.63 5.48 -9.93
CA GLY A 202 9.88 5.16 -8.53
C GLY A 202 8.69 4.48 -7.87
N PHE A 203 7.47 4.93 -8.17
CA PHE A 203 6.24 4.33 -7.68
C PHE A 203 6.01 2.92 -8.24
N LEU A 204 6.27 2.68 -9.53
CA LEU A 204 6.15 1.36 -10.15
C LEU A 204 7.12 0.35 -9.52
N HIS A 205 8.36 0.79 -9.25
CA HIS A 205 9.33 -0.03 -8.54
C HIS A 205 8.84 -0.34 -7.12
N MET A 206 8.27 0.65 -6.44
CA MET A 206 7.68 0.45 -5.12
C MET A 206 6.56 -0.59 -5.10
N LEU A 207 5.64 -0.49 -6.06
CA LEU A 207 4.57 -1.47 -6.20
C LEU A 207 5.10 -2.88 -6.43
N SER A 208 6.27 -3.06 -7.05
CA SER A 208 6.88 -4.38 -7.21
C SER A 208 7.28 -5.01 -5.87
N HIS A 209 7.73 -4.22 -4.89
CA HIS A 209 8.05 -4.75 -3.56
C HIS A 209 6.79 -5.10 -2.78
N LEU A 210 5.77 -4.24 -2.85
CA LEU A 210 4.48 -4.48 -2.20
C LEU A 210 3.74 -5.67 -2.85
N GLU A 211 3.80 -5.83 -4.16
CA GLU A 211 3.27 -7.00 -4.90
C GLU A 211 3.91 -8.28 -4.37
N LYS A 212 5.24 -8.35 -4.24
CA LYS A 212 5.91 -9.54 -3.68
C LYS A 212 5.41 -9.85 -2.27
N LEU A 213 5.21 -8.84 -1.44
CA LEU A 213 4.72 -9.01 -0.08
C LEU A 213 3.26 -9.50 -0.06
N GLU A 214 2.40 -8.91 -0.90
CA GLU A 214 1.02 -9.36 -1.11
C GLU A 214 0.98 -10.83 -1.53
N GLU A 215 1.79 -11.23 -2.51
CA GLU A 215 1.85 -12.61 -3.00
C GLU A 215 2.31 -13.58 -1.92
N ARG A 216 3.37 -13.26 -1.17
CA ARG A 216 3.84 -14.12 -0.07
C ARG A 216 2.80 -14.29 1.03
N MET A 217 2.08 -13.22 1.38
CA MET A 217 1.00 -13.28 2.37
C MET A 217 -0.20 -14.08 1.86
N LEU A 218 -0.58 -13.92 0.59
CA LEU A 218 -1.66 -14.71 -0.03
C LEU A 218 -1.31 -16.20 -0.06
N ASP A 219 -0.11 -16.56 -0.51
CA ASP A 219 0.36 -17.95 -0.57
C ASP A 219 0.35 -18.60 0.81
N ASP A 220 0.82 -17.88 1.83
CA ASP A 220 0.86 -18.36 3.20
C ASP A 220 -0.55 -18.56 3.77
N LEU A 221 -1.45 -17.60 3.59
CA LEU A 221 -2.84 -17.71 4.02
C LEU A 221 -3.60 -18.81 3.26
N ALA A 222 -3.31 -19.03 1.98
CA ALA A 222 -3.91 -20.10 1.19
C ALA A 222 -3.51 -21.48 1.73
N LYS A 223 -2.21 -21.71 1.97
CA LYS A 223 -1.71 -22.96 2.58
C LYS A 223 -2.35 -23.24 3.94
N LYS A 224 -2.54 -22.20 4.75
CA LYS A 224 -3.24 -22.29 6.04
C LYS A 224 -4.71 -22.66 5.85
N GLY A 225 -5.37 -22.06 4.88
CA GLY A 225 -6.74 -22.41 4.49
C GLY A 225 -6.88 -23.88 4.11
N GLU A 226 -5.97 -24.39 3.27
CA GLU A 226 -5.93 -25.80 2.86
C GLU A 226 -5.75 -26.74 4.07
N ALA A 227 -4.82 -26.42 4.98
CA ALA A 227 -4.62 -27.20 6.19
C ALA A 227 -5.88 -27.27 7.06
N ILE A 228 -6.59 -26.16 7.22
CA ILE A 228 -7.85 -26.10 7.98
C ILE A 228 -8.95 -26.91 7.29
N ILE A 229 -9.04 -26.85 5.95
CA ILE A 229 -10.00 -27.66 5.20
C ILE A 229 -9.73 -29.16 5.44
N LEU A 230 -8.46 -29.59 5.44
CA LEU A 230 -8.10 -30.97 5.75
C LEU A 230 -8.49 -31.36 7.19
N LEU A 231 -8.28 -30.48 8.17
CA LEU A 231 -8.71 -30.74 9.55
C LEU A 231 -10.23 -30.91 9.66
N LYS A 232 -11.00 -30.05 8.97
CA LYS A 232 -12.47 -30.16 8.89
C LYS A 232 -12.92 -31.48 8.27
N LEU A 233 -12.29 -31.89 7.17
CA LEU A 233 -12.58 -33.16 6.51
C LEU A 233 -12.25 -34.36 7.41
N ASN A 234 -11.27 -34.22 8.30
CA ASN A 234 -10.88 -35.22 9.29
C ASN A 234 -11.69 -35.16 10.60
N GLY A 235 -12.80 -34.41 10.62
CA GLY A 235 -13.76 -34.42 11.73
C GLY A 235 -13.61 -33.29 12.74
N LEU A 236 -12.79 -32.27 12.47
CA LEU A 236 -12.76 -31.07 13.32
C LEU A 236 -14.10 -30.32 13.26
N PRO A 237 -14.81 -30.14 14.38
CA PRO A 237 -16.05 -29.37 14.43
C PRO A 237 -15.86 -27.92 14.01
N ALA A 238 -16.91 -27.28 13.50
CA ALA A 238 -16.84 -25.91 12.99
C ALA A 238 -16.52 -24.90 14.10
N GLU A 239 -17.03 -25.15 15.30
CA GLU A 239 -16.82 -24.38 16.53
C GLU A 239 -15.34 -24.36 16.97
N ASP A 240 -14.58 -25.41 16.66
CA ASP A 240 -13.16 -25.54 17.01
C ASP A 240 -12.23 -24.96 15.93
N CYS A 241 -12.79 -24.46 14.83
CA CYS A 241 -12.03 -23.86 13.72
C CYS A 241 -11.65 -22.38 13.97
N ASN A 242 -11.43 -21.98 15.23
CA ASN A 242 -11.08 -20.60 15.58
C ASN A 242 -9.56 -20.41 15.64
N PHE A 243 -8.91 -20.53 14.48
CA PHE A 243 -7.46 -20.40 14.35
C PHE A 243 -7.01 -18.95 14.23
N SER A 244 -5.96 -18.60 14.97
CA SER A 244 -5.20 -17.37 14.74
C SER A 244 -4.32 -17.55 13.49
N LEU A 245 -4.71 -16.92 12.39
CA LEU A 245 -3.98 -17.00 11.11
C LEU A 245 -3.10 -15.77 10.97
N ILE A 246 -1.90 -15.86 11.53
CA ILE A 246 -0.91 -14.79 11.50
C ILE A 246 -0.02 -15.01 10.28
N PRO A 247 0.03 -14.08 9.31
CA PRO A 247 0.88 -14.21 8.14
C PRO A 247 2.35 -14.42 8.51
N GLY A 248 3.00 -15.41 7.89
CA GLY A 248 4.42 -15.72 8.10
C GLY A 248 4.74 -16.58 9.34
N GLU A 249 3.77 -16.86 10.21
CA GLU A 249 3.93 -17.85 11.28
C GLU A 249 3.51 -19.26 10.82
N SER A 250 4.19 -20.30 11.29
CA SER A 250 3.80 -21.68 10.99
C SER A 250 2.42 -21.99 11.58
N PHE A 251 1.57 -22.64 10.79
CA PHE A 251 0.31 -23.17 11.30
C PHE A 251 0.56 -24.41 12.15
N THR A 252 0.20 -24.33 13.43
CA THR A 252 0.29 -25.44 14.37
C THR A 252 -1.10 -25.81 14.86
N TYR A 253 -1.46 -27.09 14.71
CA TYR A 253 -2.65 -27.68 15.34
C TYR A 253 -2.19 -28.76 16.31
N GLU A 254 -2.38 -28.50 17.60
CA GLU A 254 -2.21 -29.53 18.64
C GLU A 254 -3.56 -30.23 18.80
N SER A 255 -3.65 -31.48 18.36
CA SER A 255 -4.83 -32.31 18.61
C SER A 255 -4.98 -32.49 20.12
N ASN A 256 -6.02 -31.92 20.71
CA ASN A 256 -6.36 -32.20 22.10
C ASN A 256 -6.66 -33.71 22.20
N PRO A 257 -5.94 -34.50 23.00
CA PRO A 257 -6.27 -35.91 23.22
C PRO A 257 -7.45 -35.98 24.20
N ILE A 258 -8.64 -35.62 23.74
CA ILE A 258 -9.86 -35.82 24.52
C ILE A 258 -10.90 -36.48 23.63
N HIS A 259 -10.72 -37.79 23.45
CA HIS A 259 -11.82 -38.74 23.58
C HIS A 259 -11.22 -40.04 24.13
N PRO A 260 -11.36 -40.33 25.44
CA PRO A 260 -11.31 -41.71 25.89
C PRO A 260 -12.42 -42.43 25.14
N GLN A 261 -12.05 -43.46 24.38
CA GLN A 261 -13.03 -44.41 23.86
C GLN A 261 -13.65 -45.10 25.07
N ASP A 262 -14.96 -44.97 25.23
CA ASP A 262 -15.76 -45.84 26.10
C ASP A 262 -15.72 -47.29 25.60
#